data_AF-A0A3D1QU56-F1
#
_entry.id   AF-A0A3D1QU56-F1
#
_cell.length_a   1.000
_cell.length_b   1.000
_cell.length_c   1.000
_cell.angle_alpha   90.00
_cell.angle_beta   90.00
_cell.angle_gamma   90.00
#
_symmetry.space_group_name_H-M   'P 1'
#
loop_
_entity.id
_entity.type
_entity.pdbx_description
1 polymer ?
#
loop_
_entity_poly.entity_id
_entity_poly.type
_entity_poly.pdbx_seq_one_letter_code
_entity_poly.pdbx_strand_id
1 'polypeptide(L)'
;DLSENAEFHAAKERQGQLEAEIRRIEDVVARAEVIDVSRLSGDRVVFGATVELEDANTGSSMVYRLVGEYEADIKRGLLSVTSPIARALIGREVGDSVMVQAPGGT
;
A
#
# COMPACT_ATOMS: atom_id res chain seq x y z
N ASP A 1 23.70 -33.50 -24.28
CA ASP A 1 23.19 -32.14 -24.41
C ASP A 1 21.92 -32.00 -23.57
N LEU A 2 22.06 -31.54 -22.33
CA LEU A 2 20.94 -31.37 -21.38
C LEU A 2 20.86 -29.91 -20.90
N SER A 3 21.95 -29.17 -21.03
CA SER A 3 22.12 -27.76 -20.67
C SER A 3 21.41 -26.82 -21.65
N GLU A 4 21.47 -27.08 -22.97
CA GLU A 4 20.75 -26.25 -23.96
C GLU A 4 19.23 -26.25 -23.74
N ASN A 5 18.66 -27.37 -23.29
CA ASN A 5 17.23 -27.48 -23.04
C ASN A 5 16.82 -26.82 -21.69
N ALA A 6 17.70 -26.88 -20.69
CA ALA A 6 17.45 -26.28 -19.38
C ALA A 6 17.37 -24.74 -19.46
N GLU A 7 18.27 -24.11 -20.21
CA GLU A 7 18.24 -22.65 -20.40
C GLU A 7 17.02 -22.21 -21.22
N PHE A 8 16.65 -22.96 -22.26
CA PHE A 8 15.44 -22.69 -23.03
C PHE A 8 14.17 -22.81 -22.18
N HIS A 9 14.05 -23.85 -21.36
CA HIS A 9 12.92 -24.01 -20.44
C HIS A 9 12.85 -22.90 -19.40
N ALA A 10 13.98 -22.51 -18.79
CA ALA A 10 14.03 -21.42 -17.83
C ALA A 10 13.67 -20.06 -18.48
N ALA A 11 14.12 -19.81 -19.72
CA ALA A 11 13.76 -18.61 -20.47
C ALA A 11 12.26 -18.57 -20.77
N LYS A 12 11.67 -19.70 -21.18
CA LYS A 12 10.23 -19.83 -21.45
C LYS A 12 9.37 -19.65 -20.18
N GLU A 13 9.81 -20.18 -19.05
CA GLU A 13 9.13 -19.99 -17.76
C GLU A 13 9.17 -18.52 -17.34
N ARG A 14 10.35 -17.89 -17.43
CA ARG A 14 10.52 -16.47 -17.12
C ARG A 14 9.67 -15.59 -18.04
N GLN A 15 9.56 -15.92 -19.33
CA GLN A 15 8.65 -15.25 -20.25
C GLN A 15 7.19 -15.38 -19.78
N GLY A 16 6.75 -16.58 -19.40
CA GLY A 16 5.39 -16.79 -18.89
C GLY A 16 5.09 -15.99 -17.62
N GLN A 17 6.06 -15.87 -16.70
CA GLN A 17 5.95 -15.03 -15.50
C GLN A 17 5.82 -13.54 -15.86
N LEU A 18 6.62 -13.06 -16.82
CA LEU A 18 6.55 -11.68 -17.30
C LEU A 18 5.20 -11.38 -17.98
N GLU A 19 4.70 -12.28 -18.82
CA GLU A 19 3.39 -12.12 -19.46
C GLU A 19 2.24 -12.13 -18.44
N ALA A 20 2.34 -12.94 -17.39
CA ALA A 20 1.38 -12.92 -16.30
C ALA A 20 1.41 -11.58 -15.54
N GLU A 21 2.60 -11.03 -15.29
CA GLU A 21 2.76 -9.74 -14.63
C GLU A 21 2.26 -8.57 -15.49
N ILE A 22 2.51 -8.60 -16.81
CA ILE A 22 1.97 -7.62 -17.75
C ILE A 22 0.44 -7.62 -17.69
N ARG A 23 -0.19 -8.80 -17.84
CA ARG A 23 -1.66 -8.92 -17.78
C ARG A 23 -2.22 -8.40 -16.45
N ARG A 24 -1.54 -8.70 -15.34
CA ARG A 24 -1.94 -8.21 -14.01
C ARG A 24 -1.89 -6.69 -13.95
N ILE A 25 -0.82 -6.06 -14.45
CA ILE A 25 -0.68 -4.60 -14.46
C ILE A 25 -1.74 -3.96 -15.37
N GLU A 26 -1.96 -4.50 -16.57
CA GLU A 26 -2.98 -4.00 -17.50
C GLU A 26 -4.38 -4.03 -16.87
N ASP A 27 -4.71 -5.13 -16.20
CA ASP A 27 -5.99 -5.33 -15.52
C ASP A 27 -6.19 -4.37 -14.33
N VAL A 28 -5.11 -4.08 -13.60
CA VAL A 28 -5.11 -3.07 -12.53
C VAL A 28 -5.34 -1.67 -13.09
N VAL A 29 -4.59 -1.28 -14.13
CA VAL A 29 -4.71 0.04 -14.75
C VAL A 29 -6.09 0.23 -15.38
N ALA A 30 -6.63 -0.79 -16.05
CA ALA A 30 -7.94 -0.74 -16.70
C ALA A 30 -9.10 -0.49 -15.72
N ARG A 31 -8.94 -0.87 -14.45
CA ARG A 31 -9.96 -0.70 -13.40
C ARG A 31 -9.62 0.38 -12.37
N ALA A 32 -8.49 1.06 -12.52
CA ALA A 32 -8.07 2.07 -11.57
C ALA A 32 -8.99 3.30 -11.62
N GLU A 33 -9.38 3.80 -10.45
CA GLU A 33 -10.09 5.06 -10.30
C GLU A 33 -9.15 6.11 -9.72
N VAL A 34 -9.04 7.25 -10.39
CA VAL A 34 -8.22 8.36 -9.91
C VAL A 34 -9.07 9.25 -9.00
N ILE A 35 -8.70 9.32 -7.73
CA ILE A 35 -9.38 10.13 -6.73
C ILE A 35 -8.71 11.51 -6.65
N ASP A 36 -9.46 12.58 -6.93
CA ASP A 36 -8.99 13.95 -6.76
C ASP A 36 -9.02 14.36 -5.28
N VAL A 37 -7.88 14.15 -4.62
CA VAL A 37 -7.71 14.45 -3.19
C VAL A 37 -7.72 15.96 -2.87
N SER A 38 -7.58 16.83 -3.86
CA SER A 38 -7.59 18.30 -3.64
C SER A 38 -8.96 18.81 -3.18
N ARG A 39 -10.01 18.03 -3.42
CA ARG A 39 -11.40 18.31 -3.02
C ARG A 39 -11.73 17.75 -1.64
N LEU A 40 -10.82 16.99 -1.03
CA LEU A 40 -11.01 16.37 0.28
C LEU A 40 -10.33 17.26 1.33
N SER A 41 -11.12 17.79 2.25
CA SER A 41 -10.64 18.68 3.32
C SER A 41 -11.39 18.39 4.62
N GLY A 42 -10.77 18.76 5.75
CA GLY A 42 -11.32 18.61 7.10
C GLY A 42 -10.44 17.73 7.97
N ASP A 43 -10.92 17.46 9.19
CA ASP A 43 -10.14 16.75 10.22
C ASP A 43 -10.35 15.24 10.19
N ARG A 44 -11.15 14.74 9.24
CA ARG A 44 -11.48 13.33 9.10
C ARG A 44 -10.50 12.62 8.18
N VAL A 45 -9.95 11.50 8.63
CA VAL A 45 -9.03 10.67 7.85
C VAL A 45 -9.76 9.99 6.70
N VAL A 46 -9.33 10.27 5.46
CA VAL A 46 -9.90 9.72 4.22
C VAL A 46 -8.77 9.26 3.28
N PHE A 47 -9.12 8.70 2.11
CA PHE A 47 -8.13 8.40 1.08
C PHE A 47 -7.34 9.66 0.69
N GLY A 48 -6.01 9.53 0.58
CA GLY A 48 -5.12 10.65 0.29
C GLY A 48 -4.75 11.53 1.49
N ALA A 49 -5.41 11.36 2.64
CA ALA A 49 -5.09 12.11 3.84
C ALA A 49 -3.65 11.80 4.29
N THR A 50 -2.97 12.82 4.80
CA THR A 50 -1.67 12.66 5.47
C THR A 50 -1.92 12.79 6.97
N VAL A 51 -1.59 11.74 7.71
CA VAL A 51 -1.84 11.60 9.15
C VAL A 51 -0.53 11.53 9.89
N GLU A 52 -0.46 12.22 11.02
CA GLU A 52 0.60 12.06 12.00
C GLU A 52 0.07 11.18 13.13
N LEU A 53 0.80 10.13 13.45
CA LEU A 53 0.48 9.15 14.48
C LEU A 53 1.56 9.21 15.54
N GLU A 54 1.16 9.19 16.80
CA GLU A 54 2.08 9.04 17.93
C GLU A 54 1.83 7.67 18.56
N ASP A 55 2.90 6.90 18.72
CA ASP A 55 2.88 5.69 19.53
C ASP A 55 2.83 6.09 21.02
N ALA A 56 1.71 5.83 21.68
CA ALA A 56 1.50 6.18 23.09
C ALA A 56 2.46 5.48 24.07
N ASN A 57 3.08 4.35 23.69
CA ASN A 57 4.01 3.61 24.55
C ASN A 57 5.43 4.16 24.45
N THR A 58 5.83 4.57 23.24
CA THR A 58 7.21 5.00 22.96
C THR A 58 7.37 6.50 22.80
N GLY A 59 6.27 7.23 22.60
CA GLY A 59 6.27 8.66 22.23
C GLY A 59 6.81 8.92 20.83
N SER A 60 6.98 7.89 19.99
CA SER A 60 7.52 8.06 18.64
C SER A 60 6.44 8.53 17.68
N SER A 61 6.70 9.60 16.94
CA SER A 61 5.80 10.11 15.91
C SER A 61 6.16 9.56 14.53
N MET A 62 5.14 9.20 13.75
CA MET A 62 5.24 8.72 12.38
C MET A 62 4.24 9.45 11.49
N VAL A 63 4.66 9.80 10.28
CA VAL A 63 3.78 10.47 9.31
C VAL A 63 3.52 9.53 8.14
N TYR A 64 2.25 9.31 7.84
CA TYR A 64 1.81 8.46 6.72
C TYR A 64 0.81 9.18 5.83
N ARG A 65 0.92 8.96 4.52
CA ARG A 65 -0.14 9.27 3.56
C ARG A 65 -0.89 8.00 3.20
N LEU A 66 -2.22 8.03 3.31
CA LEU A 66 -3.07 6.92 2.92
C LEU A 66 -3.20 6.88 1.39
N VAL A 67 -2.72 5.80 0.77
CA VAL A 67 -2.68 5.59 -0.68
C VAL A 67 -3.28 4.25 -1.08
N GLY A 68 -3.42 4.00 -2.39
CA GLY A 68 -3.82 2.69 -2.90
C GLY A 68 -2.76 1.60 -2.65
N GLU A 69 -3.17 0.34 -2.74
CA GLU A 69 -2.26 -0.81 -2.55
C GLU A 69 -1.05 -0.78 -3.48
N TYR A 70 -1.25 -0.39 -4.74
CA TYR A 70 -0.21 -0.36 -5.76
C TYR A 70 0.81 0.79 -5.60
N GLU A 71 0.49 1.78 -4.77
CA GLU A 71 1.36 2.94 -4.49
C GLU A 71 2.06 2.85 -3.13
N ALA A 72 1.72 1.82 -2.35
CA ALA A 72 2.16 1.68 -0.98
C ALA A 72 3.67 1.43 -0.88
N ASP A 73 4.33 2.24 -0.06
CA ASP A 73 5.75 2.16 0.25
C ASP A 73 5.98 2.76 1.65
N ILE A 74 6.06 1.89 2.65
CA ILE A 74 6.23 2.29 4.06
C ILE A 74 7.50 3.11 4.27
N LYS A 75 8.58 2.82 3.52
CA LYS A 75 9.85 3.57 3.67
C LYS A 75 9.71 5.02 3.22
N ARG A 76 8.75 5.29 2.33
CA ARG A 76 8.40 6.63 1.85
C ARG A 76 7.21 7.25 2.59
N GLY A 77 6.72 6.60 3.65
CA GLY A 77 5.54 7.06 4.38
C GLY A 77 4.23 6.87 3.59
N LEU A 78 4.19 6.01 2.58
CA LEU A 78 2.99 5.72 1.79
C LEU A 78 2.32 4.46 2.32
N LEU A 79 1.20 4.61 3.01
CA LEU A 79 0.48 3.54 3.69
C LEU A 79 -0.73 3.10 2.87
N SER A 80 -0.80 1.81 2.53
CA SER A 80 -1.97 1.25 1.84
C SER A 80 -3.24 1.41 2.68
N VAL A 81 -4.33 1.88 2.09
CA VAL A 81 -5.67 1.86 2.68
C VAL A 81 -6.19 0.47 3.02
N THR A 82 -5.63 -0.58 2.42
CA THR A 82 -5.96 -1.98 2.74
C THR A 82 -5.17 -2.53 3.93
N SER A 83 -4.25 -1.75 4.53
CA SER A 83 -3.52 -2.15 5.72
C SER A 83 -4.39 -2.12 6.98
N PRO A 84 -4.11 -2.95 8.01
CA PRO A 84 -4.84 -2.91 9.28
C PRO A 84 -4.83 -1.52 9.95
N ILE A 85 -3.68 -0.84 9.93
CA ILE A 85 -3.50 0.50 10.50
C ILE A 85 -4.38 1.51 9.75
N ALA A 86 -4.29 1.57 8.42
CA ALA A 86 -5.12 2.49 7.66
C ALA A 86 -6.61 2.23 7.87
N ARG A 87 -7.06 0.96 7.87
CA ARG A 87 -8.47 0.63 8.12
C ARG A 87 -8.97 1.08 9.48
N ALA A 88 -8.12 1.03 10.52
CA ALA A 88 -8.49 1.51 11.85
C ALA A 88 -8.59 3.05 11.92
N LEU A 89 -7.83 3.75 11.07
CA LEU A 89 -7.77 5.21 11.00
C LEU A 89 -8.85 5.82 10.09
N ILE A 90 -9.25 5.14 9.02
CA ILE A 90 -10.25 5.67 8.08
C ILE A 90 -11.52 6.08 8.82
N GLY A 91 -11.92 7.34 8.61
CA GLY A 91 -13.11 7.94 9.20
C GLY A 91 -12.94 8.48 10.61
N ARG A 92 -11.75 8.35 11.23
CA ARG A 92 -11.40 8.97 12.51
C ARG A 92 -11.06 10.43 12.36
N GLU A 93 -11.06 11.15 13.48
CA GLU A 93 -10.74 12.58 13.53
C GLU A 93 -9.47 12.85 14.35
N VAL A 94 -8.94 14.06 14.20
CA VAL A 94 -7.78 14.52 14.98
C VAL A 94 -8.06 14.40 16.48
N GLY A 95 -7.15 13.76 17.21
CA GLY A 95 -7.27 13.52 18.65
C GLY A 95 -7.86 12.15 19.01
N ASP A 96 -8.41 11.41 18.04
CA ASP A 96 -8.83 10.02 18.29
C ASP A 96 -7.62 9.11 18.54
N SER A 97 -7.79 8.18 19.47
CA SER A 97 -6.83 7.09 19.70
C SER A 97 -7.37 5.77 19.15
N VAL A 98 -6.53 5.00 18.47
CA VAL A 98 -6.90 3.69 17.91
C VAL A 98 -5.90 2.64 18.35
N MET A 99 -6.38 1.45 18.74
CA MET A 99 -5.51 0.29 18.94
C MET A 99 -5.44 -0.52 17.66
N VAL A 100 -4.23 -0.76 17.17
CA VAL A 100 -3.99 -1.56 15.99
C VAL A 100 -2.87 -2.56 16.28
N GLN A 101 -3.06 -3.82 15.88
CA GLN A 101 -1.97 -4.78 15.86
C GLN A 101 -1.12 -4.54 14.61
N ALA A 102 0.04 -3.92 14.77
CA ALA A 102 1.02 -3.84 13.69
C ALA A 102 1.84 -5.14 13.65
N PRO A 103 2.30 -5.58 12.45
CA PRO A 103 3.12 -6.80 12.32
C PRO A 103 4.44 -6.77 13.12
N GLY A 104 4.92 -5.58 13.52
CA GLY A 104 6.12 -5.38 14.33
C GLY A 104 5.89 -5.39 15.85
N GLY A 105 4.65 -5.52 16.32
CA GLY A 105 4.26 -5.40 17.74
C GLY A 105 3.10 -4.44 17.95
N THR A 106 2.45 -4.57 19.11
CA THR A 106 1.42 -3.62 19.62
C THR A 106 2.06 -2.36 20.15
#